data_AF-A0A0P9HBV1-F1
#
_entry.id   AF-A0A0P9HBV1-F1
#
_cell.length_a   1.000
_cell.length_b   1.000
_cell.length_c   1.000
_cell.angle_alpha   90.00
_cell.angle_beta   90.00
_cell.angle_gamma   90.00
#
_symmetry.space_group_name_H-M   'P 1'
#
loop_
_entity.id
_entity.type
_entity.pdbx_description
1 polymer ?
#
loop_
_entity_poly.entity_id
_entity_poly.type
_entity_poly.pdbx_seq_one_letter_code
_entity_poly.pdbx_strand_id
1 'polypeptide(L)'
;MIENEAFLTAEQRIESLLDAMTLEEQVALLAGADFWTTVPIERLGIPAIKVSDGPNGARGGGSLVGGVKAASFPVGIALAASWDPALVKRVGQALAEEALSKGARVLLAPTVNIHRSTLNGRNFECYSEDPHLSARLAVAYIQGLQQNGVGATVKHFVGNESEFERMTISSEIDERALREIYLPPFEAAVKEAKTWALMSSYNKLNGTYVSERADMLLDLLKGEWGFDGVVMSDWFATHSTAPAQNGGLDLEMPGPSRFRG
;
A
#
# COMPACT_ATOMS: atom_id res chain seq x y z
N MET A 1 11.56 -34.79 6.34
CA MET A 1 11.28 -34.00 5.14
C MET A 1 11.76 -32.55 5.24
N ILE A 2 12.74 -32.21 6.11
CA ILE A 2 13.18 -30.81 6.35
C ILE A 2 14.70 -30.71 6.11
N GLU A 3 15.18 -31.16 4.95
CA GLU A 3 16.62 -31.07 4.62
C GLU A 3 16.92 -30.43 3.26
N ASN A 4 15.92 -29.96 2.50
CA ASN A 4 16.14 -29.43 1.14
C ASN A 4 15.73 -27.96 0.90
N GLU A 5 15.26 -27.23 1.91
CA GLU A 5 14.83 -25.83 1.72
C GLU A 5 15.99 -24.82 1.56
N ALA A 6 17.22 -25.18 1.93
CA ALA A 6 18.35 -24.26 1.96
C ALA A 6 18.85 -23.80 0.57
N PHE A 7 18.30 -24.34 -0.53
CA PHE A 7 18.74 -24.08 -1.90
C PHE A 7 17.65 -23.57 -2.86
N LEU A 8 16.42 -23.34 -2.38
CA LEU A 8 15.35 -22.80 -3.22
C LEU A 8 15.49 -21.29 -3.38
N THR A 9 15.21 -20.77 -4.58
CA THR A 9 14.98 -19.32 -4.76
C THR A 9 13.71 -18.90 -4.04
N ALA A 10 13.49 -17.58 -3.89
CA ALA A 10 12.27 -17.07 -3.29
C ALA A 10 11.03 -17.54 -4.07
N GLU A 11 11.08 -17.50 -5.40
CA GLU A 11 10.00 -17.92 -6.30
C GLU A 11 9.72 -19.41 -6.15
N GLN A 12 10.74 -20.26 -6.15
CA GLN A 12 10.55 -21.71 -5.97
C GLN A 12 9.93 -22.04 -4.61
N ARG A 13 10.29 -21.30 -3.57
CA ARG A 13 9.69 -21.45 -2.24
C ARG A 13 8.22 -20.99 -2.23
N ILE A 14 7.89 -19.89 -2.91
CA ILE A 14 6.51 -19.42 -3.05
C ILE A 14 5.66 -20.46 -3.78
N GLU A 15 6.12 -20.95 -4.93
CA GLU A 15 5.41 -21.99 -5.70
C GLU A 15 5.20 -23.27 -4.88
N SER A 16 6.22 -23.73 -4.16
CA SER A 16 6.09 -24.91 -3.30
C SER A 16 5.09 -24.71 -2.15
N LEU A 17 4.96 -23.49 -1.62
CA LEU A 17 3.97 -23.16 -0.60
C LEU A 17 2.56 -23.14 -1.21
N LEU A 18 2.40 -22.54 -2.39
CA LEU A 18 1.12 -22.49 -3.12
C LEU A 18 0.60 -23.89 -3.47
N ASP A 19 1.48 -24.79 -3.94
CA ASP A 19 1.16 -26.19 -4.25
C ASP A 19 0.76 -26.99 -3.00
N ALA A 20 1.29 -26.61 -1.82
CA ALA A 20 1.02 -27.28 -0.56
C ALA A 20 -0.24 -26.76 0.16
N MET A 21 -0.82 -25.64 -0.31
CA MET A 21 -2.03 -25.05 0.24
C MET A 21 -3.29 -25.75 -0.29
N THR A 22 -4.32 -25.83 0.56
CA THR A 22 -5.68 -26.08 0.06
C THR A 22 -6.26 -24.82 -0.59
N LEU A 23 -7.35 -24.98 -1.34
CA LEU A 23 -8.05 -23.82 -1.91
C LEU A 23 -8.53 -22.86 -0.82
N GLU A 24 -9.02 -23.40 0.31
CA GLU A 24 -9.46 -22.59 1.46
C GLU A 24 -8.30 -21.80 2.07
N GLU A 25 -7.11 -22.39 2.18
CA GLU A 25 -5.89 -21.71 2.65
C GLU A 25 -5.49 -20.59 1.66
N GLN A 26 -5.57 -20.84 0.34
CA GLN A 26 -5.29 -19.82 -0.68
C GLN A 26 -6.29 -18.67 -0.64
N VAL A 27 -7.59 -18.96 -0.54
CA VAL A 27 -8.65 -17.94 -0.48
C VAL A 27 -8.53 -17.12 0.81
N ALA A 28 -8.20 -17.75 1.94
CA ALA A 28 -8.03 -17.05 3.21
C ALA A 28 -6.90 -16.00 3.17
N LEU A 29 -5.86 -16.19 2.35
CA LEU A 29 -4.78 -15.22 2.15
C LEU A 29 -5.18 -13.99 1.32
N LEU A 30 -6.34 -14.02 0.65
CA LEU A 30 -6.85 -12.89 -0.14
C LEU A 30 -7.56 -11.82 0.70
N ALA A 31 -7.59 -11.98 2.03
CA ALA A 31 -8.16 -11.02 2.97
C ALA A 31 -7.35 -10.92 4.28
N GLY A 32 -7.52 -9.80 4.97
CA GLY A 32 -7.06 -9.65 6.35
C GLY A 32 -7.75 -10.63 7.30
N ALA A 33 -7.04 -11.09 8.32
CA ALA A 33 -7.62 -11.82 9.45
C ALA A 33 -8.40 -10.88 10.38
N ASP A 34 -7.85 -9.69 10.60
CA ASP A 34 -8.43 -8.63 11.42
C ASP A 34 -8.10 -7.25 10.83
N PHE A 35 -8.21 -6.21 11.67
CA PHE A 35 -7.97 -4.84 11.24
C PHE A 35 -6.53 -4.56 10.78
N TRP A 36 -5.54 -5.33 11.24
CA TRP A 36 -4.11 -5.03 11.08
C TRP A 36 -3.26 -6.21 10.64
N THR A 37 -3.80 -7.41 10.49
CA THR A 37 -3.01 -8.62 10.24
C THR A 37 -3.58 -9.47 9.11
N THR A 38 -2.70 -10.11 8.35
CA THR A 38 -3.06 -11.14 7.37
C THR A 38 -3.35 -12.48 8.05
N VAL A 39 -4.06 -13.37 7.36
CA VAL A 39 -4.30 -14.74 7.85
C VAL A 39 -2.99 -15.54 7.89
N PRO A 40 -2.62 -16.18 9.02
CA PRO A 40 -1.52 -17.13 9.08
C PRO A 40 -1.93 -18.50 8.55
N ILE A 41 -0.99 -19.22 7.92
CA ILE A 41 -1.14 -20.65 7.59
C ILE A 41 -0.10 -21.44 8.40
N GLU A 42 -0.45 -21.75 9.65
CA GLU A 42 0.49 -22.30 10.65
C GLU A 42 1.10 -23.64 10.21
N ARG A 43 0.31 -24.51 9.59
CA ARG A 43 0.75 -25.83 9.09
C ARG A 43 1.89 -25.73 8.07
N LEU A 44 1.94 -24.63 7.32
CA LEU A 44 2.96 -24.33 6.32
C LEU A 44 4.02 -23.33 6.82
N GLY A 45 3.95 -22.93 8.10
CA GLY A 45 4.90 -21.98 8.68
C GLY A 45 4.78 -20.54 8.14
N ILE A 46 3.61 -20.17 7.59
CA ILE A 46 3.38 -18.81 7.07
C ILE A 46 2.81 -17.95 8.20
N PRO A 47 3.56 -16.95 8.70
CA PRO A 47 3.12 -16.13 9.81
C PRO A 47 2.11 -15.06 9.37
N ALA A 48 1.33 -14.56 10.32
CA ALA A 48 0.52 -13.36 10.11
C ALA A 48 1.46 -12.15 9.93
N ILE A 49 1.25 -11.39 8.85
CA ILE A 49 1.96 -10.14 8.61
C ILE A 49 1.13 -9.03 9.22
N LYS A 50 1.73 -8.30 10.16
CA LYS A 50 1.11 -7.10 10.74
C LYS A 50 1.46 -5.86 9.92
N VAL A 51 0.42 -5.15 9.52
CA VAL A 51 0.51 -3.80 8.94
C VAL A 51 0.25 -2.76 10.02
N SER A 52 0.81 -1.57 9.85
CA SER A 52 0.50 -0.41 10.68
C SER A 52 0.26 0.78 9.79
N ASP A 53 -0.69 1.63 10.16
CA ASP A 53 -0.73 2.96 9.58
C ASP A 53 0.61 3.67 9.75
N GLY A 54 0.93 4.44 8.72
CA GLY A 54 0.82 5.89 8.87
C GLY A 54 1.93 6.64 8.16
N PRO A 55 1.62 7.65 7.33
CA PRO A 55 2.66 8.35 6.57
C PRO A 55 3.67 9.14 7.43
N ASN A 56 3.32 9.49 8.67
CA ASN A 56 4.15 10.29 9.58
C ASN A 56 4.32 9.65 10.97
N GLY A 57 4.19 8.33 11.07
CA GLY A 57 4.39 7.59 12.32
C GLY A 57 3.81 6.20 12.24
N ALA A 58 4.52 5.20 12.80
CA ALA A 58 3.96 3.86 12.95
C ALA A 58 3.03 3.85 14.16
N ARG A 59 1.72 3.95 13.97
CA ARG A 59 0.76 3.98 15.10
C ARG A 59 0.75 2.67 15.90
N GLY A 60 0.99 1.54 15.22
CA GLY A 60 0.79 0.21 15.79
C GLY A 60 -0.68 -0.17 15.95
N GLY A 61 -0.92 -1.25 16.68
CA GLY A 61 -2.26 -1.75 16.99
C GLY A 61 -2.79 -1.22 18.32
N GLY A 62 -4.03 -1.59 18.65
CA GLY A 62 -4.70 -1.20 19.90
C GLY A 62 -5.72 -0.09 19.72
N SER A 63 -6.31 0.35 20.84
CA SER A 63 -7.34 1.39 20.87
C SER A 63 -6.77 2.75 20.42
N LEU A 64 -7.60 3.56 19.73
CA LEU A 64 -7.31 4.97 19.44
C LEU A 64 -7.09 5.79 20.72
N VAL A 65 -7.64 5.34 21.85
CA VAL A 65 -7.44 5.92 23.18
C VAL A 65 -6.62 4.96 24.03
N GLY A 66 -5.43 5.39 24.45
CA GLY A 66 -4.51 4.59 25.28
C GLY A 66 -3.68 3.55 24.51
N GLY A 67 -3.52 3.72 23.20
CA GLY A 67 -2.68 2.88 22.35
C GLY A 67 -1.17 2.96 22.66
N VAL A 68 -0.39 2.17 21.94
CA VAL A 68 1.07 2.14 22.06
C VAL A 68 1.64 3.52 21.69
N LYS A 69 2.65 4.00 22.43
CA LYS A 69 3.34 5.25 22.10
C LYS A 69 4.07 5.12 20.76
N ALA A 70 4.04 6.18 19.97
CA ALA A 70 4.72 6.28 18.69
C ALA A 70 5.41 7.64 18.55
N ALA A 71 6.52 7.68 17.84
CA ALA A 71 7.08 8.93 17.36
C ALA A 71 6.18 9.52 16.27
N SER A 72 5.79 10.79 16.43
CA SER A 72 5.08 11.55 15.41
C SER A 72 6.10 12.41 14.66
N PHE A 73 6.29 12.08 13.38
CA PHE A 73 7.17 12.80 12.47
C PHE A 73 6.42 13.97 11.82
N PRO A 74 7.13 14.94 11.21
CA PRO A 74 6.48 15.94 10.38
C PRO A 74 5.62 15.29 9.29
N VAL A 75 4.46 15.90 9.02
CA VAL A 75 3.52 15.45 7.98
C VAL A 75 4.11 15.62 6.58
N GLY A 76 3.54 14.96 5.57
CA GLY A 76 4.05 14.92 4.19
C GLY A 76 4.36 16.31 3.62
N ILE A 77 3.43 17.27 3.76
CA ILE A 77 3.61 18.61 3.22
C ILE A 77 4.78 19.37 3.89
N ALA A 78 5.04 19.11 5.17
CA ALA A 78 6.15 19.69 5.91
C ALA A 78 7.50 19.05 5.50
N LEU A 79 7.51 17.74 5.25
CA LEU A 79 8.67 17.06 4.68
C LEU A 79 8.96 17.57 3.27
N ALA A 80 7.93 17.79 2.45
CA ALA A 80 8.09 18.31 1.11
C ALA A 80 8.66 19.73 1.06
N ALA A 81 8.28 20.58 2.02
CA ALA A 81 8.83 21.93 2.16
C ALA A 81 10.36 21.94 2.42
N SER A 82 10.98 20.82 2.80
CA SER A 82 12.43 20.72 2.94
C SER A 82 13.17 20.59 1.60
N TRP A 83 12.52 20.08 0.55
CA TRP A 83 13.16 19.70 -0.72
C TRP A 83 14.40 18.81 -0.54
N ASP A 84 14.45 18.02 0.54
CA ASP A 84 15.60 17.20 0.92
C ASP A 84 15.24 15.70 0.91
N PRO A 85 15.43 15.00 -0.23
CA PRO A 85 15.27 13.55 -0.30
C PRO A 85 16.18 12.78 0.67
N ALA A 86 17.37 13.30 0.98
CA ALA A 86 18.27 12.62 1.93
C ALA A 86 17.71 12.68 3.36
N LEU A 87 17.08 13.80 3.75
CA LEU A 87 16.33 13.91 5.00
C LEU A 87 15.14 12.95 5.01
N VAL A 88 14.32 12.92 3.96
CA VAL A 88 13.15 12.04 3.89
C VAL A 88 13.56 10.56 3.96
N LYS A 89 14.69 10.18 3.36
CA LYS A 89 15.23 8.83 3.50
C LYS A 89 15.58 8.47 4.95
N ARG A 90 16.21 9.39 5.70
CA ARG A 90 16.50 9.18 7.14
C ARG A 90 15.21 9.07 7.96
N VAL A 91 14.17 9.83 7.61
CA VAL A 91 12.84 9.70 8.22
C VAL A 91 12.26 8.30 7.94
N GLY A 92 12.35 7.81 6.71
CA GLY A 92 11.93 6.44 6.36
C GLY A 92 12.67 5.37 7.17
N GLN A 93 13.98 5.51 7.37
CA GLN A 93 14.78 4.60 8.19
C GLN A 93 14.32 4.57 9.66
N ALA A 94 14.08 5.74 10.25
CA ALA A 94 13.59 5.85 11.63
C ALA A 94 12.15 5.32 11.76
N LEU A 95 11.31 5.49 10.74
CA LEU A 95 9.96 4.92 10.71
C LEU A 95 9.97 3.39 10.61
N ALA A 96 10.98 2.79 9.97
CA ALA A 96 11.14 1.35 9.96
C ALA A 96 11.42 0.83 11.38
N GLU A 97 12.32 1.47 12.13
CA GLU A 97 12.58 1.13 13.53
C GLU A 97 11.30 1.25 14.38
N GLU A 98 10.51 2.31 14.16
CA GLU A 98 9.23 2.50 14.82
C GLU A 98 8.18 1.45 14.45
N ALA A 99 8.16 0.96 13.21
CA ALA A 99 7.26 -0.12 12.80
C ALA A 99 7.68 -1.45 13.43
N LEU A 100 8.98 -1.75 13.42
CA LEU A 100 9.55 -2.95 14.02
C LEU A 100 9.30 -2.99 15.54
N SER A 101 9.41 -1.86 16.24
CA SER A 101 9.12 -1.78 17.69
C SER A 101 7.67 -2.11 18.05
N LYS A 102 6.76 -2.08 17.06
CA LYS A 102 5.33 -2.39 17.20
C LYS A 102 4.96 -3.74 16.58
N GLY A 103 5.96 -4.51 16.16
CA GLY A 103 5.81 -5.81 15.51
C GLY A 103 5.22 -5.72 14.09
N ALA A 104 5.17 -4.54 13.49
CA ALA A 104 4.70 -4.36 12.12
C ALA A 104 5.83 -4.64 11.13
N ARG A 105 5.48 -5.23 9.99
CA ARG A 105 6.40 -5.52 8.87
C ARG A 105 6.08 -4.72 7.62
N VAL A 106 4.93 -4.06 7.58
CA VAL A 106 4.50 -3.17 6.50
C VAL A 106 3.96 -1.89 7.10
N LEU A 107 4.37 -0.75 6.55
CA LEU A 107 3.84 0.56 6.90
C LEU A 107 2.95 1.06 5.76
N LEU A 108 1.74 1.51 6.09
CA LEU A 108 0.76 2.00 5.13
C LEU A 108 1.10 3.43 4.69
N ALA A 109 2.20 3.58 3.97
CA ALA A 109 2.86 4.83 3.62
C ALA A 109 3.86 4.63 2.47
N PRO A 110 4.25 5.70 1.75
CA PRO A 110 3.81 7.10 1.91
C PRO A 110 2.47 7.40 1.20
N THR A 111 1.82 8.50 1.60
CA THR A 111 0.68 9.04 0.83
C THR A 111 1.19 10.01 -0.24
N VAL A 112 0.82 9.79 -1.50
CA VAL A 112 1.36 10.52 -2.67
C VAL A 112 0.28 11.09 -3.60
N ASN A 113 -0.98 11.19 -3.13
CA ASN A 113 -2.03 11.89 -3.87
C ASN A 113 -1.64 13.36 -4.12
N ILE A 114 -2.15 13.94 -5.22
CA ILE A 114 -1.75 15.28 -5.67
C ILE A 114 -2.67 16.35 -5.05
N HIS A 115 -2.10 17.49 -4.64
CA HIS A 115 -2.89 18.62 -4.16
C HIS A 115 -3.60 19.36 -5.31
N ARG A 116 -4.63 18.75 -5.91
CA ARG A 116 -5.45 19.38 -6.96
C ARG A 116 -6.21 20.60 -6.45
N SER A 117 -6.68 20.54 -5.21
CA SER A 117 -7.45 21.58 -4.53
C SER A 117 -6.89 21.78 -3.14
N THR A 118 -6.85 23.03 -2.67
CA THR A 118 -6.41 23.37 -1.30
C THR A 118 -7.38 22.89 -0.22
N LEU A 119 -8.59 22.47 -0.60
CA LEU A 119 -9.65 22.08 0.32
C LEU A 119 -9.69 20.59 0.66
N ASN A 120 -8.86 19.75 0.02
CA ASN A 120 -8.86 18.33 0.31
C ASN A 120 -8.34 18.06 1.73
N GLY A 121 -9.13 17.36 2.53
CA GLY A 121 -8.88 17.13 3.96
C GLY A 121 -7.60 16.34 4.26
N ARG A 122 -7.02 15.64 3.27
CA ARG A 122 -5.81 14.82 3.42
C ARG A 122 -4.57 15.36 2.71
N ASN A 123 -4.60 16.60 2.19
CA ASN A 123 -3.40 17.20 1.62
C ASN A 123 -2.24 17.26 2.62
N PHE A 124 -2.51 17.43 3.92
CA PHE A 124 -1.45 17.52 4.93
C PHE A 124 -0.54 16.26 4.96
N GLU A 125 -1.09 15.08 4.68
CA GLU A 125 -0.33 13.82 4.68
C GLU A 125 0.34 13.50 3.33
N CYS A 126 -0.05 14.20 2.27
CA CYS A 126 0.55 14.10 0.94
C CYS A 126 1.76 15.06 0.81
N TYR A 127 2.54 14.96 -0.26
CA TYR A 127 3.74 15.77 -0.43
C TYR A 127 3.48 17.13 -1.10
N SER A 128 3.01 17.15 -2.34
CA SER A 128 2.96 18.37 -3.16
C SER A 128 1.85 18.34 -4.21
N GLU A 129 1.55 19.51 -4.79
CA GLU A 129 0.85 19.62 -6.07
C GLU A 129 1.74 19.20 -7.26
N ASP A 130 3.06 19.24 -7.08
CA ASP A 130 4.03 18.90 -8.11
C ASP A 130 4.30 17.37 -8.14
N PRO A 131 4.07 16.69 -9.28
CA PRO A 131 4.29 15.25 -9.39
C PRO A 131 5.77 14.86 -9.28
N HIS A 132 6.69 15.70 -9.75
CA HIS A 132 8.11 15.39 -9.73
C HIS A 132 8.66 15.37 -8.29
N LEU A 133 8.39 16.41 -7.51
CA LEU A 133 8.76 16.51 -6.10
C LEU A 133 8.14 15.34 -5.32
N SER A 134 6.85 15.08 -5.51
CA SER A 134 6.17 13.96 -4.85
C SER A 134 6.83 12.62 -5.17
N ALA A 135 7.22 12.39 -6.44
CA ALA A 135 7.95 11.19 -6.85
C ALA A 135 9.34 11.08 -6.20
N ARG A 136 10.12 12.16 -6.11
CA ARG A 136 11.46 12.14 -5.48
C ARG A 136 11.42 11.86 -3.99
N LEU A 137 10.44 12.43 -3.29
CA LEU A 137 10.29 12.20 -1.86
C LEU A 137 9.71 10.81 -1.56
N ALA A 138 8.76 10.33 -2.37
CA ALA A 138 8.22 8.98 -2.25
C ALA A 138 9.31 7.92 -2.40
N VAL A 139 10.17 8.04 -3.42
CA VAL A 139 11.28 7.09 -3.63
C VAL A 139 12.25 7.10 -2.46
N ALA A 140 12.62 8.28 -1.96
CA ALA A 140 13.50 8.39 -0.80
C ALA A 140 12.89 7.75 0.47
N TYR A 141 11.60 8.00 0.73
CA TYR A 141 10.88 7.45 1.87
C TYR A 141 10.83 5.93 1.80
N ILE A 142 10.39 5.37 0.67
CA ILE A 142 10.24 3.93 0.45
C ILE A 142 11.58 3.21 0.58
N GLN A 143 12.64 3.74 -0.06
CA GLN A 143 13.97 3.16 0.06
C GLN A 143 14.49 3.22 1.49
N GLY A 144 14.25 4.30 2.23
CA GLY A 144 14.63 4.41 3.64
C GLY A 144 13.95 3.34 4.51
N LEU A 145 12.66 3.12 4.29
CA LEU A 145 11.87 2.14 5.03
C LEU A 145 12.30 0.69 4.70
N GLN A 146 12.37 0.35 3.42
CA GLN A 146 12.63 -1.02 2.95
C GLN A 146 14.07 -1.47 3.16
N GLN A 147 15.04 -0.55 3.20
CA GLN A 147 16.43 -0.88 3.57
C GLN A 147 16.54 -1.51 4.96
N ASN A 148 15.58 -1.23 5.85
CA ASN A 148 15.51 -1.76 7.21
C ASN A 148 14.50 -2.91 7.35
N GLY A 149 14.11 -3.55 6.24
CA GLY A 149 13.27 -4.76 6.26
C GLY A 149 11.79 -4.52 6.56
N VAL A 150 11.29 -3.30 6.39
CA VAL A 150 9.87 -2.94 6.52
C VAL A 150 9.33 -2.54 5.16
N GLY A 151 8.27 -3.21 4.70
CA GLY A 151 7.62 -2.92 3.43
C GLY A 151 6.89 -1.59 3.43
N ALA A 152 6.98 -0.86 2.32
CA ALA A 152 6.18 0.32 2.09
C ALA A 152 4.88 -0.04 1.33
N THR A 153 3.82 0.72 1.61
CA THR A 153 2.57 0.68 0.85
C THR A 153 2.26 2.07 0.33
N VAL A 154 2.66 2.37 -0.90
CA VAL A 154 2.35 3.66 -1.53
C VAL A 154 0.84 3.80 -1.73
N LYS A 155 0.26 4.96 -1.39
CA LYS A 155 -1.19 5.17 -1.37
C LYS A 155 -1.62 6.60 -1.73
N HIS A 156 -2.87 6.85 -2.12
CA HIS A 156 -3.93 5.90 -2.47
C HIS A 156 -4.09 5.91 -3.99
N PHE A 157 -3.87 4.76 -4.61
CA PHE A 157 -3.86 4.61 -6.05
C PHE A 157 -5.29 4.43 -6.57
N VAL A 158 -5.89 5.34 -7.34
CA VAL A 158 -5.45 6.70 -7.68
C VAL A 158 -6.70 7.58 -7.85
N GLY A 159 -6.53 8.91 -7.86
CA GLY A 159 -7.65 9.82 -8.04
C GLY A 159 -8.39 10.16 -6.73
N ASN A 160 -7.74 9.98 -5.58
CA ASN A 160 -8.34 10.22 -4.25
C ASN A 160 -8.01 11.62 -3.70
N GLU A 161 -8.26 12.67 -4.49
CA GLU A 161 -7.92 14.05 -4.14
C GLU A 161 -9.09 14.82 -3.50
N SER A 162 -10.08 14.10 -2.95
CA SER A 162 -11.22 14.67 -2.22
C SER A 162 -11.78 13.70 -1.18
N GLU A 163 -11.90 14.16 0.06
CA GLU A 163 -12.59 13.40 1.11
C GLU A 163 -14.12 13.43 1.00
N PHE A 164 -14.69 14.38 0.25
CA PHE A 164 -16.12 14.45 0.01
C PHE A 164 -16.59 13.18 -0.72
N GLU A 165 -17.47 12.43 -0.07
CA GLU A 165 -18.04 11.18 -0.61
C GLU A 165 -16.98 10.22 -1.18
N ARG A 166 -15.78 10.15 -0.58
CA ARG A 166 -14.64 9.39 -1.13
C ARG A 166 -14.95 7.92 -1.44
N MET A 167 -15.94 7.33 -0.75
CA MET A 167 -16.40 5.95 -0.96
C MET A 167 -17.28 5.76 -2.21
N THR A 168 -17.77 6.82 -2.83
CA THR A 168 -18.79 6.75 -3.89
C THR A 168 -18.53 7.70 -5.05
N ILE A 169 -17.79 8.79 -4.83
CA ILE A 169 -17.43 9.76 -5.86
C ILE A 169 -16.62 9.11 -6.99
N SER A 170 -16.84 9.62 -8.20
CA SER A 170 -16.00 9.30 -9.34
C SER A 170 -15.13 10.49 -9.69
N SER A 171 -13.81 10.26 -9.71
CA SER A 171 -12.84 11.19 -10.24
C SER A 171 -12.79 11.03 -11.75
N GLU A 172 -13.26 12.06 -12.45
CA GLU A 172 -13.27 12.12 -13.91
C GLU A 172 -11.97 12.79 -14.39
N ILE A 173 -11.01 11.97 -14.82
CA ILE A 173 -9.65 12.38 -15.17
C ILE A 173 -9.33 11.83 -16.57
N ASP A 174 -8.99 12.72 -17.50
CA ASP A 174 -8.53 12.31 -18.82
C ASP A 174 -7.15 11.63 -18.76
N GLU A 175 -6.84 10.80 -19.75
CA GLU A 175 -5.62 9.99 -19.76
C GLU A 175 -4.35 10.83 -19.64
N ARG A 176 -4.30 11.99 -20.29
CA ARG A 176 -3.11 12.84 -20.25
C ARG A 176 -2.88 13.38 -18.85
N ALA A 177 -3.90 13.95 -18.22
CA ALA A 177 -3.79 14.43 -16.84
C ALA A 177 -3.44 13.28 -15.88
N LEU A 178 -4.09 12.11 -16.05
CA LEU A 178 -3.81 10.91 -15.25
C LEU A 178 -2.34 10.52 -15.32
N ARG A 179 -1.78 10.42 -16.53
CA ARG A 179 -0.39 10.02 -16.82
C ARG A 179 0.64 11.07 -16.43
N GLU A 180 0.37 12.36 -16.66
CA GLU A 180 1.35 13.43 -16.43
C GLU A 180 1.34 13.97 -15.00
N ILE A 181 0.22 13.83 -14.25
CA ILE A 181 0.06 14.46 -12.92
C ILE A 181 -0.14 13.43 -11.81
N TYR A 182 -1.07 12.49 -11.95
CA TYR A 182 -1.50 11.66 -10.81
C TYR A 182 -0.69 10.37 -10.67
N LEU A 183 -0.27 9.77 -11.79
CA LEU A 183 0.50 8.53 -11.83
C LEU A 183 2.00 8.65 -11.55
N PRO A 184 2.73 9.75 -11.89
CA PRO A 184 4.19 9.77 -11.78
C PRO A 184 4.76 9.41 -10.38
N PRO A 185 4.17 9.83 -9.25
CA PRO A 185 4.67 9.41 -7.94
C PRO A 185 4.55 7.91 -7.69
N PHE A 186 3.47 7.28 -8.17
CA PHE A 186 3.28 5.84 -8.08
C PHE A 186 4.18 5.07 -9.04
N GLU A 187 4.35 5.57 -10.27
CA GLU A 187 5.28 4.98 -11.24
C GLU A 187 6.70 4.95 -10.68
N ALA A 188 7.17 6.06 -10.09
CA ALA A 188 8.48 6.13 -9.46
C ALA A 188 8.58 5.19 -8.24
N ALA A 189 7.54 5.09 -7.42
CA ALA A 189 7.48 4.15 -6.29
C ALA A 189 7.65 2.68 -6.75
N VAL A 190 7.07 2.32 -7.90
CA VAL A 190 7.17 0.98 -8.48
C VAL A 190 8.51 0.77 -9.19
N LYS A 191 8.82 1.60 -10.19
CA LYS A 191 9.98 1.40 -11.06
C LYS A 191 11.31 1.66 -10.38
N GLU A 192 11.39 2.70 -9.53
CA GLU A 192 12.65 3.15 -8.93
C GLU A 192 12.81 2.70 -7.47
N ALA A 193 11.75 2.77 -6.66
CA ALA A 193 11.83 2.40 -5.24
C ALA A 193 11.57 0.92 -4.97
N LYS A 194 10.95 0.20 -5.93
CA LYS A 194 10.55 -1.20 -5.79
C LYS A 194 9.70 -1.40 -4.53
N THR A 195 8.66 -0.58 -4.38
CA THR A 195 7.71 -0.67 -3.26
C THR A 195 7.14 -2.09 -3.16
N TRP A 196 7.01 -2.63 -1.95
CA TRP A 196 6.53 -4.00 -1.74
C TRP A 196 5.00 -4.12 -1.80
N ALA A 197 4.31 -3.01 -1.55
CA ALA A 197 2.86 -2.96 -1.63
C ALA A 197 2.37 -1.63 -2.20
N LEU A 198 1.12 -1.65 -2.65
CA LEU A 198 0.35 -0.51 -3.12
C LEU A 198 -1.07 -0.61 -2.58
N MET A 199 -1.66 0.51 -2.19
CA MET A 199 -3.04 0.56 -1.69
C MET A 199 -3.97 1.22 -2.72
N SER A 200 -4.99 0.50 -3.17
CA SER A 200 -6.03 1.05 -4.04
C SER A 200 -6.90 2.04 -3.27
N SER A 201 -7.37 3.09 -3.94
CA SER A 201 -8.21 4.12 -3.33
C SER A 201 -9.68 3.70 -3.19
N TYR A 202 -10.42 4.49 -2.41
CA TYR A 202 -11.86 4.34 -2.21
C TYR A 202 -12.71 4.73 -3.41
N ASN A 203 -12.28 5.77 -4.13
CA ASN A 203 -13.09 6.40 -5.17
C ASN A 203 -13.21 5.53 -6.42
N LYS A 204 -14.13 5.93 -7.29
CA LYS A 204 -14.13 5.50 -8.68
C LYS A 204 -13.19 6.38 -9.49
N LEU A 205 -12.62 5.82 -10.55
CA LEU A 205 -11.90 6.54 -11.58
C LEU A 205 -12.64 6.32 -12.90
N ASN A 206 -13.19 7.39 -13.47
CA ASN A 206 -14.00 7.35 -14.69
C ASN A 206 -15.14 6.30 -14.64
N GLY A 207 -15.85 6.25 -13.52
CA GLY A 207 -17.07 5.45 -13.33
C GLY A 207 -16.91 4.08 -12.66
N THR A 208 -15.70 3.56 -12.53
CA THR A 208 -15.43 2.23 -11.93
C THR A 208 -14.51 2.34 -10.72
N TYR A 209 -14.76 1.56 -9.66
CA TYR A 209 -13.90 1.53 -8.47
C TYR A 209 -12.49 1.12 -8.83
N VAL A 210 -11.48 1.78 -8.24
CA VAL A 210 -10.08 1.51 -8.59
C VAL A 210 -9.67 0.08 -8.22
N SER A 211 -10.24 -0.48 -7.15
CA SER A 211 -10.05 -1.88 -6.75
C SER A 211 -10.61 -2.91 -7.75
N GLU A 212 -11.36 -2.48 -8.77
CA GLU A 212 -11.98 -3.34 -9.79
C GLU A 212 -11.47 -3.02 -11.22
N ARG A 213 -10.47 -2.15 -11.35
CA ARG A 213 -9.94 -1.64 -12.63
C ARG A 213 -8.77 -2.50 -13.13
N ALA A 214 -9.06 -3.55 -13.89
CA ALA A 214 -8.03 -4.40 -14.51
C ALA A 214 -7.04 -3.62 -15.39
N ASP A 215 -7.53 -2.61 -16.11
CA ASP A 215 -6.70 -1.71 -16.93
C ASP A 215 -5.68 -0.92 -16.09
N MET A 216 -5.98 -0.66 -14.81
CA MET A 216 -5.07 0.04 -13.89
C MET A 216 -4.18 -0.90 -13.10
N LEU A 217 -4.74 -1.94 -12.50
CA LEU A 217 -4.00 -2.80 -11.56
C LEU A 217 -3.28 -3.94 -12.28
N LEU A 218 -3.80 -4.44 -13.40
CA LEU A 218 -3.16 -5.50 -14.18
C LEU A 218 -2.36 -4.89 -15.33
N ASP A 219 -3.01 -4.20 -16.28
CA ASP A 219 -2.37 -3.79 -17.52
C ASP A 219 -1.30 -2.71 -17.28
N LEU A 220 -1.64 -1.65 -16.53
CA LEU A 220 -0.70 -0.58 -16.20
C LEU A 220 0.28 -0.99 -15.10
N LEU A 221 -0.23 -1.30 -13.90
CA LEU A 221 0.62 -1.49 -12.72
C LEU A 221 1.50 -2.76 -12.82
N LYS A 222 0.89 -3.93 -13.05
CA LYS A 222 1.64 -5.20 -13.13
C LYS A 222 2.28 -5.41 -14.52
N GLY A 223 1.61 -4.98 -15.59
CA GLY A 223 2.09 -5.11 -16.97
C GLY A 223 3.12 -4.07 -17.36
N GLU A 224 2.70 -2.82 -17.56
CA GLU A 224 3.56 -1.73 -18.06
C GLU A 224 4.68 -1.36 -17.07
N TRP A 225 4.38 -1.30 -15.78
CA TRP A 225 5.37 -0.91 -14.76
C TRP A 225 6.13 -2.09 -14.16
N GLY A 226 5.68 -3.32 -14.38
CA GLY A 226 6.31 -4.53 -13.85
C GLY A 226 6.25 -4.62 -12.32
N PHE A 227 5.15 -4.19 -11.71
CA PHE A 227 4.93 -4.35 -10.27
C PHE A 227 4.72 -5.83 -9.92
N ASP A 228 5.54 -6.34 -9.00
CA ASP A 228 5.54 -7.71 -8.49
C ASP A 228 5.14 -7.81 -7.01
N GLY A 229 4.71 -6.68 -6.41
CA GLY A 229 4.25 -6.60 -5.03
C GLY A 229 2.75 -6.89 -4.85
N VAL A 230 2.24 -6.58 -3.65
CA VAL A 230 0.84 -6.81 -3.28
C VAL A 230 -0.02 -5.56 -3.45
N VAL A 231 -1.14 -5.67 -4.16
CA VAL A 231 -2.20 -4.65 -4.18
C VAL A 231 -3.20 -4.93 -3.07
N MET A 232 -3.30 -4.04 -2.09
CA MET A 232 -4.29 -4.11 -1.03
C MET A 232 -5.37 -3.03 -1.19
N SER A 233 -6.57 -3.28 -0.67
CA SER A 233 -7.60 -2.25 -0.62
C SER A 233 -7.26 -1.23 0.47
N ASP A 234 -7.69 0.02 0.32
CA ASP A 234 -7.94 0.85 1.51
C ASP A 234 -9.01 0.16 2.38
N TRP A 235 -9.11 0.54 3.65
CA TRP A 235 -9.95 -0.15 4.63
C TRP A 235 -11.42 -0.09 4.24
N PHE A 236 -12.00 -1.25 3.90
CA PHE A 236 -13.37 -1.40 3.39
C PHE A 236 -13.60 -0.86 1.96
N ALA A 237 -12.55 -0.67 1.16
CA ALA A 237 -12.61 -0.19 -0.24
C ALA A 237 -12.80 -1.30 -1.28
N THR A 238 -13.22 -2.48 -0.84
CA THR A 238 -13.63 -3.57 -1.73
C THR A 238 -15.15 -3.50 -1.87
N HIS A 239 -15.67 -3.66 -3.10
CA HIS A 239 -17.09 -3.46 -3.40
C HIS A 239 -17.78 -4.69 -4.01
N SER A 240 -17.00 -5.71 -4.37
CA SER A 240 -17.50 -6.92 -4.98
C SER A 240 -16.53 -8.09 -4.80
N THR A 241 -17.02 -9.31 -5.03
CA THR A 241 -16.20 -10.53 -5.00
C THR A 241 -15.41 -10.71 -6.30
N ALA A 242 -16.11 -11.02 -7.40
CA ALA A 242 -15.46 -11.40 -8.65
C ALA A 242 -14.85 -10.21 -9.42
N PRO A 243 -15.53 -9.04 -9.57
CA PRO A 243 -14.91 -7.89 -10.23
C PRO A 243 -13.64 -7.40 -9.53
N ALA A 244 -13.60 -7.35 -8.19
CA ALA A 244 -12.38 -6.98 -7.48
C ALA A 244 -11.25 -8.02 -7.68
N GLN A 245 -11.55 -9.32 -7.61
CA GLN A 245 -10.55 -10.36 -7.87
C GLN A 245 -10.00 -10.29 -9.29
N ASN A 246 -10.89 -10.24 -10.28
CA ASN A 246 -10.52 -10.20 -11.70
C ASN A 246 -9.91 -8.84 -12.10
N GLY A 247 -10.18 -7.80 -11.32
CA GLY A 247 -9.62 -6.47 -11.46
C GLY A 247 -8.18 -6.35 -10.98
N GLY A 248 -7.63 -7.35 -10.30
CA GLY A 248 -6.23 -7.39 -9.86
C GLY A 248 -6.00 -6.97 -8.41
N LEU A 249 -7.04 -6.86 -7.59
CA LEU A 249 -6.91 -6.66 -6.14
C LEU A 249 -6.48 -7.98 -5.46
N ASP A 250 -5.31 -7.97 -4.83
CA ASP A 250 -4.73 -9.16 -4.18
C ASP A 250 -5.26 -9.36 -2.75
N LEU A 251 -5.34 -8.28 -1.95
CA LEU A 251 -5.68 -8.34 -0.52
C LEU A 251 -6.83 -7.39 -0.14
N GLU A 252 -7.97 -7.95 0.29
CA GLU A 252 -9.04 -7.18 0.95
C GLU A 252 -8.64 -6.84 2.38
N MET A 253 -8.66 -5.56 2.74
CA MET A 253 -8.48 -5.08 4.11
C MET A 253 -9.68 -4.23 4.56
N PRO A 254 -10.06 -4.27 5.85
CA PRO A 254 -9.59 -5.19 6.90
C PRO A 254 -10.33 -6.54 6.88
N GLY A 255 -9.90 -7.45 7.76
CA GLY A 255 -10.68 -8.61 8.17
C GLY A 255 -11.73 -8.33 9.25
N PRO A 256 -12.68 -9.26 9.48
CA PRO A 256 -12.94 -10.43 8.64
C PRO A 256 -13.50 -10.01 7.28
N SER A 257 -13.20 -10.81 6.26
CA SER A 257 -13.59 -10.51 4.87
C SER A 257 -15.10 -10.29 4.71
N ARG A 258 -15.46 -9.36 3.81
CA ARG A 258 -16.85 -9.15 3.38
C ARG A 258 -17.13 -9.72 2.00
N PHE A 259 -16.10 -9.87 1.17
CA PHE A 259 -16.24 -10.21 -0.24
C PHE A 259 -15.41 -11.41 -0.70
N ARG A 260 -14.50 -11.91 0.13
CA ARG A 260 -13.82 -13.20 -0.05
C ARG A 260 -14.57 -14.29 0.72
N GLY A 261 -14.53 -15.50 0.18
CA GLY A 261 -15.27 -16.68 0.66
C GLY A 261 -14.59 -17.37 1.83
#